data_AF-A0A7V1WVW7-F1
#
_entry.id   AF-A0A7V1WVW7-F1
#
_cell.length_a   1.000
_cell.length_b   1.000
_cell.length_c   1.000
_cell.angle_alpha   90.00
_cell.angle_beta   90.00
_cell.angle_gamma   90.00
#
_symmetry.space_group_name_H-M   'P 1'
#
loop_
_entity.id
_entity.type
_entity.pdbx_description
1 polymer ?
#
loop_
_entity_poly.entity_id
_entity_poly.type
_entity_poly.pdbx_seq_one_letter_code
_entity_poly.pdbx_strand_id
1 'polypeptide(L)'
;MITSVQNNKLPDPVMLRNRFEFALTKKLGIVKLPPAFWMRDPKINPPSAHLFWAALLLKDRHRIDMALSVIAVELAENSSLGAVECGRKVEEEAKELVRELLDRFPDQDIRQRFAAELKEIVAEWVPDAGEKPR
;
A
#
# COMPACT_ATOMS: atom_id res chain seq x y z
N MET A 1 11.77 -3.36 5.38
CA MET A 1 10.46 -2.73 5.61
C MET A 1 9.59 -3.67 6.40
N ILE A 2 9.01 -4.73 5.80
CA ILE A 2 8.13 -5.67 6.52
C ILE A 2 8.83 -6.34 7.70
N THR A 3 10.08 -6.76 7.55
CA THR A 3 10.86 -7.30 8.68
C THR A 3 11.00 -6.32 9.84
N SER A 4 11.05 -5.00 9.59
CA SER A 4 11.11 -4.00 10.66
C SER A 4 9.77 -3.96 11.39
N VAL A 5 8.67 -3.90 10.64
CA VAL A 5 7.29 -3.91 11.17
C VAL A 5 7.02 -5.16 12.01
N GLN A 6 7.43 -6.33 11.52
CA GLN A 6 7.32 -7.61 12.24
C GLN A 6 8.16 -7.67 13.52
N ASN A 7 9.18 -6.82 13.63
CA ASN A 7 9.97 -6.65 14.84
C ASN A 7 9.50 -5.45 15.67
N ASN A 8 8.26 -4.99 15.46
CA ASN A 8 7.66 -3.85 16.16
C ASN A 8 8.45 -2.54 16.03
N LYS A 9 9.15 -2.36 14.90
CA LYS A 9 9.94 -1.16 14.61
C LYS A 9 9.47 -0.52 13.32
N LEU A 10 9.23 0.79 13.36
CA LEU A 10 9.09 1.55 12.13
C LEU A 10 10.44 1.58 11.39
N PRO A 11 10.45 1.36 10.07
CA PRO A 11 11.66 1.50 9.28
C PRO A 11 12.17 2.94 9.29
N ASP A 12 13.48 3.12 9.11
CA ASP A 12 14.07 4.46 8.97
C ASP A 12 13.38 5.25 7.84
N PRO A 13 12.84 6.45 8.12
CA PRO A 13 12.01 7.18 7.17
C PRO A 13 12.79 7.66 5.95
N VAL A 14 14.08 8.01 6.09
CA VAL A 14 14.91 8.49 4.98
C VAL A 14 15.22 7.34 4.03
N MET A 15 15.67 6.20 4.55
CA MET A 15 15.90 4.99 3.77
C MET A 15 14.61 4.47 3.13
N LEU A 16 13.49 4.49 3.85
CA LEU A 16 12.20 4.05 3.32
C LEU A 16 11.75 4.96 2.16
N ARG A 17 11.88 6.28 2.31
CA ARG A 17 11.57 7.25 1.25
C ARG A 17 12.41 6.98 0.01
N ASN A 18 13.72 6.83 0.14
CA ASN A 18 14.60 6.55 -1.01
C ASN A 18 14.22 5.25 -1.73
N ARG A 19 13.88 4.20 -0.96
CA ARG A 19 13.43 2.92 -1.53
C ARG A 19 12.07 3.04 -2.21
N PHE A 20 11.15 3.82 -1.64
CA PHE A 20 9.85 4.10 -2.23
C PHE A 20 10.00 4.81 -3.58
N GLU A 21 10.77 5.91 -3.65
CA GLU A 21 10.97 6.66 -4.90
C GLU A 21 11.53 5.79 -6.02
N PHE A 22 12.52 4.94 -5.69
CA PHE A 22 13.13 4.04 -6.66
C PHE A 22 12.15 2.95 -7.13
N ALA A 23 11.41 2.35 -6.20
CA ALA A 23 10.42 1.32 -6.52
C ALA A 23 9.24 1.90 -7.32
N LEU A 24 8.77 3.10 -6.97
CA LEU A 24 7.73 3.81 -7.68
C LEU A 24 8.17 4.13 -9.11
N THR A 25 9.39 4.65 -9.28
CA THR A 25 9.97 4.92 -10.61
C THR A 25 9.97 3.66 -11.49
N LYS A 26 10.44 2.53 -10.95
CA LYS A 26 10.40 1.25 -11.66
C LYS A 26 8.98 0.86 -12.03
N LYS A 27 8.05 0.95 -11.07
CA LYS A 27 6.65 0.58 -11.26
C LYS A 27 5.97 1.40 -12.33
N LEU A 28 6.18 2.72 -12.31
CA LEU A 28 5.69 3.65 -13.32
C LEU A 28 6.27 3.34 -14.71
N GLY A 29 7.51 2.86 -14.78
CA GLY A 29 8.08 2.32 -16.02
C GLY A 29 7.33 1.10 -16.55
N ILE A 30 6.94 0.18 -15.66
CA ILE A 30 6.18 -1.03 -16.03
C ILE A 30 4.77 -0.72 -16.49
N VAL A 31 4.01 0.07 -15.73
CA VAL A 31 2.60 0.37 -16.05
C VAL A 31 2.43 1.17 -17.35
N LYS A 32 3.51 1.77 -17.87
CA LYS A 32 3.53 2.42 -19.19
C LYS A 32 3.68 1.44 -20.36
N LEU A 33 4.10 0.20 -20.09
CA LEU A 33 4.19 -0.85 -21.10
C LEU A 33 2.83 -1.52 -21.27
N PRO A 34 2.52 -2.12 -22.44
CA PRO A 34 1.35 -2.97 -22.58
C PRO A 34 1.38 -4.12 -21.55
N PRO A 35 0.23 -4.56 -21.01
CA PRO A 35 0.18 -5.60 -19.97
C PRO A 35 0.92 -6.90 -20.31
N ALA A 36 0.99 -7.25 -21.59
CA ALA A 36 1.74 -8.41 -22.08
C ALA A 36 3.26 -8.36 -21.75
N PHE A 37 3.80 -7.18 -21.45
CA PHE A 37 5.21 -6.97 -21.10
C PHE A 37 5.42 -6.70 -19.60
N TRP A 38 4.39 -6.81 -18.78
CA TRP A 38 4.52 -6.63 -17.34
C TRP A 38 5.28 -7.82 -16.73
N MET A 39 6.56 -7.57 -16.46
CA MET A 39 7.42 -8.56 -15.82
C MET A 39 6.89 -8.95 -14.45
N ARG A 40 6.94 -10.24 -14.11
CA ARG A 40 6.49 -10.76 -12.81
C ARG A 40 7.58 -10.75 -11.74
N ASP A 41 8.84 -10.49 -12.10
CA ASP A 41 9.95 -10.43 -11.15
C ASP A 41 9.81 -9.20 -10.24
N PRO A 42 9.63 -9.37 -8.92
CA PRO A 42 9.43 -8.27 -7.98
C PRO A 42 10.65 -7.33 -7.85
N LYS A 43 11.85 -7.74 -8.29
CA LYS A 43 13.03 -6.86 -8.34
C LYS A 43 12.95 -5.84 -9.46
N ILE A 44 12.19 -6.15 -10.51
CA ILE A 44 12.01 -5.31 -11.69
C ILE A 44 10.66 -4.59 -11.63
N ASN A 45 9.58 -5.33 -11.33
CA ASN A 45 8.22 -4.83 -11.16
C ASN A 45 7.80 -4.95 -9.69
N PRO A 46 8.10 -3.96 -8.83
CA PRO A 46 7.80 -4.07 -7.42
C PRO A 46 6.27 -4.18 -7.19
N PRO A 47 5.84 -4.99 -6.20
CA PRO A 47 4.42 -5.12 -5.87
C PRO A 47 3.82 -3.78 -5.42
N SER A 48 2.64 -3.44 -5.93
CA SER A 48 1.94 -2.19 -5.58
C SER A 48 1.51 -2.14 -4.12
N ALA A 49 1.13 -3.29 -3.55
CA ALA A 49 0.89 -3.45 -2.12
C ALA A 49 2.07 -2.94 -1.27
N HIS A 50 3.30 -3.27 -1.67
CA HIS A 50 4.49 -2.82 -0.93
C HIS A 50 4.75 -1.31 -1.09
N LEU A 51 4.41 -0.72 -2.23
CA LEU A 51 4.47 0.73 -2.43
C LEU A 51 3.45 1.43 -1.53
N PHE A 52 2.22 0.91 -1.50
CA PHE A 52 1.15 1.44 -0.65
C PHE A 52 1.53 1.36 0.83
N TRP A 53 2.02 0.21 1.30
CA TRP A 53 2.51 0.07 2.67
C TRP A 53 3.67 0.99 3.01
N ALA A 54 4.63 1.17 2.09
CA ALA A 54 5.71 2.11 2.28
C ALA A 54 5.19 3.56 2.42
N ALA A 55 4.20 3.94 1.62
CA ALA A 55 3.57 5.26 1.71
C ALA A 55 2.81 5.47 3.03
N LEU A 56 2.08 4.44 3.49
CA LEU A 56 1.41 4.46 4.81
C LEU A 56 2.41 4.59 5.96
N LEU A 57 3.52 3.84 5.92
CA LEU A 57 4.58 3.91 6.93
C LEU A 57 5.31 5.26 6.92
N LEU A 58 5.38 5.92 5.76
CA LEU A 58 5.87 7.30 5.63
C LEU A 58 4.84 8.35 6.05
N LYS A 59 3.57 7.96 6.26
CA LYS A 59 2.47 8.85 6.64
C LYS A 59 2.30 10.01 5.66
N ASP A 60 2.46 9.74 4.38
CA ASP A 60 2.48 10.75 3.34
C ASP A 60 1.30 10.57 2.38
N ARG A 61 0.30 11.45 2.48
CA ARG A 61 -0.93 11.34 1.69
C ARG A 61 -0.66 11.38 0.19
N HIS A 62 0.25 12.23 -0.26
CA HIS A 62 0.58 12.31 -1.67
C HIS A 62 1.15 11.00 -2.20
N ARG A 63 2.06 10.38 -1.44
CA ARG A 63 2.64 9.07 -1.81
C ARG A 63 1.60 7.95 -1.74
N ILE A 64 0.66 8.03 -0.81
CA ILE A 64 -0.47 7.10 -0.70
C ILE A 64 -1.34 7.18 -1.96
N ASP A 65 -1.72 8.40 -2.37
CA ASP A 65 -2.55 8.62 -3.58
C ASP A 65 -1.82 8.15 -4.86
N MET A 66 -0.50 8.33 -4.94
CA MET A 66 0.31 7.80 -6.05
C MET A 66 0.30 6.27 -6.08
N ALA A 67 0.47 5.62 -4.93
CA ALA A 67 0.43 4.15 -4.85
C ALA A 67 -0.97 3.60 -5.21
N LEU A 68 -2.04 4.29 -4.81
CA LEU A 68 -3.40 3.93 -5.22
C LEU A 68 -3.65 4.11 -6.70
N SER A 69 -3.12 5.17 -7.29
CA SER A 69 -3.20 5.38 -8.74
C SER A 69 -2.54 4.22 -9.50
N VAL A 70 -1.41 3.71 -9.01
CA VAL A 70 -0.78 2.51 -9.57
C VAL A 70 -1.69 1.28 -9.42
N ILE A 71 -2.26 1.04 -8.23
CA ILE A 71 -3.19 -0.09 -8.00
C ILE A 71 -4.40 0.01 -8.94
N ALA A 72 -4.96 1.21 -9.12
CA ALA A 72 -6.09 1.45 -10.01
C ALA A 72 -5.77 1.09 -11.46
N VAL A 73 -4.59 1.46 -11.95
CA VAL A 73 -4.13 1.08 -13.29
C VAL A 73 -4.00 -0.43 -13.42
N GLU A 74 -3.38 -1.10 -12.44
CA GLU A 74 -3.26 -2.57 -12.47
C GLU A 74 -4.61 -3.28 -12.44
N LEU A 75 -5.57 -2.80 -11.64
CA LEU A 75 -6.91 -3.37 -11.57
C LEU A 75 -7.69 -3.15 -12.87
N ALA A 76 -7.60 -1.96 -13.47
CA ALA A 76 -8.25 -1.64 -14.73
C ALA A 76 -7.76 -2.55 -15.86
N GLU A 77 -6.45 -2.74 -15.97
CA GLU A 77 -5.83 -3.58 -17.01
C GLU A 77 -6.12 -5.07 -16.82
N ASN A 78 -6.13 -5.56 -15.57
CA ASN A 78 -6.31 -6.99 -15.30
C ASN A 78 -7.77 -7.46 -15.34
N SER A 79 -8.74 -6.55 -15.15
CA SER A 79 -10.14 -6.95 -14.94
C SER A 79 -11.12 -6.29 -15.91
N SER A 80 -10.66 -5.49 -16.87
CA SER A 80 -11.50 -4.79 -17.86
C SER A 80 -12.70 -4.07 -17.23
N LEU A 81 -12.49 -3.46 -16.06
CA LEU A 81 -13.56 -2.88 -15.25
C LEU A 81 -13.98 -1.52 -15.78
N GLY A 82 -15.27 -1.22 -15.68
CA GLY A 82 -15.75 0.15 -15.82
C GLY A 82 -15.21 1.06 -14.70
N ALA A 83 -15.15 2.37 -14.93
CA ALA A 83 -14.55 3.33 -14.00
C ALA A 83 -15.12 3.27 -12.57
N VAL A 84 -16.45 3.15 -12.44
CA VAL A 84 -17.13 3.09 -11.13
C VAL A 84 -16.76 1.81 -10.37
N GLU A 85 -16.75 0.67 -11.06
CA GLU A 85 -16.38 -0.62 -10.44
C GLU A 85 -14.90 -0.66 -10.07
N CYS A 86 -14.03 -0.09 -10.92
CA CYS A 86 -12.62 0.05 -10.63
C CYS A 86 -12.40 0.88 -9.36
N GLY A 87 -13.08 2.02 -9.22
CA GLY A 87 -13.02 2.85 -8.02
C GLY A 87 -13.41 2.09 -6.75
N ARG A 88 -14.51 1.33 -6.79
CA ARG A 88 -14.94 0.50 -5.65
C ARG A 88 -13.89 -0.55 -5.29
N LYS A 89 -13.33 -1.26 -6.29
CA LYS A 89 -12.30 -2.28 -6.03
C LYS A 89 -11.00 -1.68 -5.48
N VAL A 90 -10.62 -0.48 -5.93
CA VAL A 90 -9.46 0.23 -5.38
C VAL A 90 -9.68 0.55 -3.90
N GLU A 91 -10.88 0.99 -3.52
CA GLU A 91 -11.21 1.27 -2.13
C GLU A 91 -11.20 -0.01 -1.26
N GLU A 92 -11.74 -1.11 -1.80
CA GLU A 92 -11.72 -2.43 -1.14
C GLU A 92 -10.29 -2.93 -0.94
N GLU A 93 -9.46 -2.84 -1.98
CA GLU A 93 -8.04 -3.21 -1.93
C GLU A 93 -7.28 -2.33 -0.92
N ALA A 94 -7.56 -1.02 -0.87
CA ALA A 94 -6.93 -0.11 0.08
C ALA A 94 -7.25 -0.51 1.54
N LYS A 95 -8.51 -0.81 1.85
CA LYS A 95 -8.95 -1.28 3.17
C LYS A 95 -8.25 -2.59 3.55
N GLU A 96 -8.20 -3.54 2.62
CA GLU A 96 -7.54 -4.82 2.85
C GLU A 96 -6.04 -4.63 3.12
N LEU A 97 -5.35 -3.83 2.31
CA LEU A 97 -3.92 -3.57 2.47
C LEU A 97 -3.60 -2.82 3.78
N VAL A 98 -4.45 -1.90 4.23
CA VAL A 98 -4.31 -1.27 5.56
C VAL A 98 -4.43 -2.32 6.66
N ARG A 99 -5.46 -3.18 6.59
CA ARG A 99 -5.66 -4.27 7.55
C ARG A 99 -4.46 -5.21 7.59
N GLU A 100 -4.02 -5.68 6.42
CA GLU A 100 -2.85 -6.55 6.32
C GLU A 100 -1.61 -5.92 6.94
N LEU A 101 -1.34 -4.63 6.69
CA LEU A 101 -0.21 -3.93 7.28
C LEU A 101 -0.30 -3.86 8.81
N LEU A 102 -1.47 -3.54 9.35
CA LEU A 102 -1.71 -3.49 10.80
C LEU A 102 -1.48 -4.87 11.43
N ASP A 103 -1.93 -5.95 10.78
CA ASP A 103 -1.73 -7.31 11.26
C ASP A 103 -0.26 -7.76 11.24
N ARG A 104 0.62 -7.08 10.50
CA ARG A 104 2.07 -7.34 10.54
C ARG A 104 2.75 -6.84 11.80
N PHE A 105 2.12 -6.00 12.63
CA PHE A 105 2.67 -5.57 13.92
C PHE A 105 2.26 -6.58 15.01
N PRO A 106 3.19 -7.38 15.58
CA PRO A 106 2.83 -8.33 16.63
C PRO A 106 2.35 -7.67 17.92
N ASP A 107 2.91 -6.50 18.25
CA ASP A 107 2.56 -5.75 19.46
C ASP A 107 1.27 -4.96 19.26
N GLN A 108 0.31 -5.19 20.14
CA GLN A 108 -1.01 -4.57 20.07
C GLN A 108 -0.98 -3.07 20.34
N ASP A 109 -0.15 -2.59 21.27
CA ASP A 109 -0.07 -1.18 21.62
C ASP A 109 0.54 -0.37 20.48
N ILE A 110 1.58 -0.91 19.84
CA ILE A 110 2.21 -0.29 18.67
C ILE A 110 1.23 -0.30 17.48
N ARG A 111 0.52 -1.42 17.27
CA ARG A 111 -0.51 -1.51 16.23
C ARG A 111 -1.61 -0.47 16.42
N GLN A 112 -2.15 -0.34 17.64
CA GLN A 112 -3.20 0.62 17.95
C GLN A 112 -2.72 2.06 17.80
N ARG A 113 -1.49 2.36 18.26
CA ARG A 113 -0.89 3.68 18.09
C ARG A 113 -0.74 4.03 16.61
N PHE A 114 -0.19 3.11 15.82
CA PHE A 114 -0.01 3.33 14.38
C PHE A 114 -1.37 3.45 13.66
N ALA A 115 -2.37 2.65 14.04
CA ALA A 115 -3.72 2.77 13.50
C ALA A 115 -4.35 4.15 13.80
N ALA A 116 -4.18 4.67 15.03
CA ALA A 116 -4.64 6.00 15.39
C ALA A 116 -3.95 7.09 14.56
N GLU A 117 -2.64 6.98 14.34
CA GLU A 117 -1.90 7.91 13.48
C GLU A 117 -2.35 7.84 12.01
N LEU A 118 -2.69 6.65 11.51
CA LEU A 118 -3.24 6.49 10.17
C LEU A 118 -4.65 7.08 10.03
N LYS A 119 -5.47 7.05 11.09
CA LYS A 119 -6.82 7.66 11.07
C LYS A 119 -6.78 9.15 10.77
N GLU A 120 -5.71 9.85 11.12
CA GLU A 120 -5.54 11.27 10.78
C GLU A 120 -5.30 11.55 9.29
N ILE A 121 -4.99 10.51 8.50
CA ILE A 121 -4.53 10.64 7.10
C ILE A 121 -5.46 9.91 6.14
N VAL A 122 -5.95 8.74 6.56
CA VAL A 122 -6.71 7.77 5.75
C VAL A 122 -7.84 7.14 6.60
N ALA A 123 -8.58 7.96 7.34
CA ALA A 123 -9.68 7.52 8.21
C ALA A 123 -10.63 6.53 7.53
N GLU A 124 -10.88 6.73 6.23
CA GLU A 124 -11.78 5.94 5.40
C GLU A 124 -11.37 4.46 5.23
N TRP A 125 -10.10 4.12 5.51
CA TRP A 125 -9.58 2.76 5.31
C TRP A 125 -9.08 2.09 6.58
N VAL A 126 -9.00 2.81 7.70
CA VAL A 126 -8.55 2.22 8.96
C VAL A 126 -9.74 1.55 9.65
N PRO A 127 -9.68 0.25 9.96
CA PRO A 127 -10.76 -0.43 10.65
C PRO A 127 -11.06 0.21 12.01
N ASP A 128 -12.33 0.16 12.42
CA ASP A 128 -12.72 0.64 13.74
C ASP A 128 -12.18 -0.27 14.84
N ALA A 129 -11.88 0.34 15.99
CA ALA A 129 -11.32 -0.35 17.14
C ALA A 129 -12.35 -1.37 17.67
N GLY A 130 -12.31 -2.60 17.19
CA GLY A 130 -13.25 -3.66 17.56
C GLY A 130 -13.65 -4.61 16.44
N GLU A 131 -13.35 -4.32 15.17
CA GLU A 131 -13.52 -5.30 14.10
C GLU A 131 -12.47 -6.41 14.24
N LYS A 132 -12.86 -7.50 14.92
CA LYS A 132 -12.05 -8.72 14.96
C LYS A 132 -11.92 -9.29 13.54
N PRO A 133 -10.77 -9.88 13.19
CA PRO A 133 -10.62 -10.61 11.95
C PRO A 133 -11.64 -11.77 11.94
N ARG A 134 -12.39 -11.87 10.85
CA ARG A 134 -13.18 -13.07 10.54
C ARG A 134 -12.28 -14.20 10.10
#